data_AF-A0A1H9MW36-F1
#
_entry.id   AF-A0A1H9MW36-F1
#
_cell.length_a   1.000
_cell.length_b   1.000
_cell.length_c   1.000
_cell.angle_alpha   90.00
_cell.angle_beta   90.00
_cell.angle_gamma   90.00
#
_symmetry.space_group_name_H-M   'P 1'
#
loop_
_entity.id
_entity.type
_entity.pdbx_description
1 polymer ?
#
loop_
_entity_poly.entity_id
_entity_poly.type
_entity_poly.pdbx_seq_one_letter_code
_entity_poly.pdbx_strand_id
1 'polypeptide(L)'
;MPSWEDIQGELSRKVVEALAERVHQHEQGKITDRELYLVVNSLFDTVSGLVPWDLTDTIYNVRKELLNARKARKEAHSLRSR
;
A
#
# COMPACT_ATOMS: atom_id res chain seq x y z
N MET A 1 30.72 -7.59 -0.55
CA MET A 1 29.38 -7.25 -1.08
C MET A 1 28.37 -7.60 -0.01
N PRO A 2 27.29 -6.82 0.16
CA PRO A 2 26.25 -7.14 1.14
C PRO A 2 25.66 -8.53 0.85
N SER A 3 25.27 -9.24 1.91
CA SER A 3 24.58 -10.52 1.77
C SER A 3 23.14 -10.31 1.24
N TRP A 4 22.51 -11.38 0.76
CA TRP A 4 21.08 -11.30 0.41
C TRP A 4 20.22 -10.93 1.62
N GLU A 5 20.58 -11.42 2.81
CA GLU A 5 19.89 -11.12 4.07
C GLU A 5 19.98 -9.62 4.40
N ASP A 6 21.15 -9.00 4.21
CA ASP A 6 21.33 -7.54 4.40
C ASP A 6 20.46 -6.74 3.43
N ILE A 7 20.44 -7.16 2.15
CA ILE A 7 19.64 -6.51 1.10
C ILE A 7 18.14 -6.63 1.42
N GLN A 8 17.70 -7.83 1.80
CA GLN A 8 16.30 -8.11 2.15
C GLN A 8 15.87 -7.33 3.40
N GLY A 9 16.74 -7.22 4.41
CA GLY A 9 16.50 -6.42 5.61
C GLY A 9 16.34 -4.93 5.31
N GLU A 10 17.26 -4.36 4.53
CA GLU A 10 17.20 -2.95 4.14
C GLU A 10 16.00 -2.65 3.22
N LEU A 11 15.69 -3.55 2.29
CA LEU A 11 14.49 -3.44 1.45
C LEU A 11 13.22 -3.45 2.30
N SER A 12 13.12 -4.39 3.24
CA SER A 12 11.97 -4.49 4.15
C SER A 12 11.77 -3.21 4.96
N ARG A 13 12.86 -2.68 5.53
CA ARG A 13 12.84 -1.41 6.27
C ARG A 13 12.33 -0.25 5.41
N LYS A 14 12.88 -0.08 4.21
CA LYS A 14 12.48 1.00 3.30
C LYS A 14 11.03 0.88 2.85
N VAL A 15 10.53 -0.34 2.64
CA VAL A 15 9.13 -0.59 2.26
C VAL A 15 8.18 -0.19 3.37
N VAL A 16 8.51 -0.53 4.63
CA VAL A 16 7.72 -0.11 5.80
C VAL A 16 7.73 1.40 5.95
N GLU A 17 8.89 2.05 5.83
CA GLU A 17 9.02 3.51 5.91
C GLU A 17 8.19 4.21 4.82
N ALA A 18 8.30 3.73 3.57
CA ALA A 18 7.54 4.28 2.45
C ALA A 18 6.03 4.09 2.63
N LEU A 19 5.58 2.92 3.11
CA LEU A 19 4.17 2.67 3.37
C LEU A 19 3.65 3.61 4.47
N ALA A 20 4.36 3.71 5.59
CA ALA A 20 3.98 4.55 6.72
C ALA A 20 3.91 6.04 6.33
N GLU A 21 4.90 6.54 5.58
CA GLU A 21 4.90 7.92 5.09
C GLU A 21 3.66 8.22 4.23
N ARG A 22 3.29 7.29 3.36
CA ARG A 22 2.19 7.49 2.40
C ARG A 22 0.83 7.37 3.05
N VAL A 23 0.67 6.47 4.02
CA VAL A 23 -0.51 6.44 4.89
C VAL A 23 -0.64 7.77 5.64
N HIS A 24 0.45 8.27 6.23
CA HIS A 24 0.42 9.54 6.95
C HIS A 24 0.05 10.74 6.04
N GLN A 25 0.57 10.79 4.80
CA GLN A 25 0.18 11.80 3.82
C GLN A 25 -1.31 11.70 3.45
N HIS A 26 -1.87 10.49 3.37
CA HIS A 26 -3.29 10.27 3.10
C HIS A 26 -4.17 10.72 4.26
N GLU A 27 -3.79 10.40 5.50
CA GLU A 27 -4.49 10.86 6.71
C GLU A 27 -4.51 12.40 6.82
N GLN A 28 -3.46 13.05 6.33
CA GLN A 28 -3.37 14.52 6.24
C GLN A 28 -4.15 15.11 5.06
N GLY A 29 -4.81 14.29 4.23
CA GLY A 29 -5.52 14.71 3.03
C GLY A 29 -4.60 15.25 1.92
N LYS A 30 -3.28 15.01 2.00
CA LYS A 30 -2.31 15.45 0.99
C LYS A 30 -2.34 14.60 -0.27
N ILE A 31 -2.72 13.33 -0.13
CA ILE A 31 -2.96 12.41 -1.24
C ILE A 31 -4.35 11.77 -1.12
N THR A 32 -4.95 11.49 -2.26
CA THR A 32 -6.26 10.86 -2.39
C THR A 32 -6.17 9.35 -2.18
N ASP A 33 -7.32 8.70 -1.96
CA ASP A 33 -7.39 7.23 -1.89
C ASP A 33 -6.90 6.55 -3.17
N ARG A 34 -7.09 7.22 -4.33
CA ARG A 34 -6.63 6.70 -5.62
C ARG A 34 -5.11 6.69 -5.67
N GLU A 35 -4.47 7.77 -5.23
CA GLU A 35 -3.02 7.89 -5.20
C GLU A 35 -2.42 6.91 -4.20
N LEU A 36 -2.97 6.82 -2.98
CA LEU A 36 -2.52 5.85 -2.00
C LEU A 36 -2.66 4.41 -2.53
N TYR A 37 -3.78 4.06 -3.17
CA TYR A 37 -3.96 2.75 -3.78
C TYR A 37 -2.89 2.45 -4.84
N LEU A 38 -2.57 3.42 -5.72
CA LEU A 38 -1.56 3.22 -6.75
C LEU A 38 -0.18 2.96 -6.14
N VAL A 39 0.18 3.73 -5.10
CA VAL A 39 1.45 3.54 -4.39
C VAL A 39 1.52 2.16 -3.73
N VAL A 40 0.50 1.76 -2.98
CA VAL A 40 0.46 0.46 -2.31
C VAL A 40 0.48 -0.69 -3.31
N ASN A 41 -0.24 -0.57 -4.45
CA ASN A 41 -0.19 -1.58 -5.50
C ASN A 41 1.21 -1.70 -6.12
N SER A 42 1.85 -0.58 -6.44
CA SER A 42 3.21 -0.59 -6.97
C SER A 42 4.23 -1.13 -5.97
N LEU A 43 4.09 -0.83 -4.68
CA LEU A 43 4.92 -1.42 -3.63
C LEU A 43 4.77 -2.94 -3.60
N PHE A 44 3.54 -3.45 -3.58
CA PHE A 44 3.27 -4.89 -3.61
C PHE A 44 3.91 -5.57 -4.82
N ASP A 45 3.67 -5.06 -6.02
CA ASP A 45 4.18 -5.64 -7.26
C ASP A 45 5.72 -5.62 -7.32
N THR A 46 6.36 -4.63 -6.68
CA THR A 46 7.81 -4.49 -6.66
C THR A 46 8.48 -5.42 -5.64
N VAL A 47 7.86 -5.65 -4.48
CA VAL A 47 8.53 -6.28 -3.33
C VAL A 47 8.07 -7.71 -3.08
N SER A 48 6.98 -8.14 -3.72
CA SER A 48 6.44 -9.49 -3.59
C SER A 48 7.50 -10.53 -3.97
N GLY A 49 7.85 -11.40 -3.01
CA GLY A 49 8.90 -12.41 -3.17
C GLY A 49 10.32 -11.91 -2.91
N LEU A 50 10.52 -10.62 -2.61
CA LEU A 50 11.81 -10.03 -2.25
C LEU A 50 11.93 -9.68 -0.76
N VAL A 51 10.79 -9.53 -0.07
CA VAL A 51 10.72 -9.24 1.37
C VAL A 51 10.05 -10.41 2.11
N PRO A 52 10.17 -10.49 3.45
CA PRO A 52 9.47 -11.51 4.23
C PRO A 52 7.97 -11.56 3.93
N TRP A 53 7.41 -12.75 4.00
CA TRP A 53 6.03 -13.00 3.62
C TRP A 53 5.03 -12.17 4.45
N ASP A 54 5.26 -12.04 5.75
CA ASP A 54 4.42 -11.23 6.66
C ASP A 54 4.32 -9.76 6.22
N LEU A 55 5.41 -9.19 5.70
CA LEU A 55 5.40 -7.82 5.19
C LEU A 55 4.63 -7.74 3.87
N THR A 56 4.81 -8.72 2.99
CA THR A 56 4.05 -8.84 1.73
C THR A 56 2.55 -8.92 1.99
N ASP A 57 2.13 -9.72 2.98
CA ASP A 57 0.75 -9.88 3.41
C ASP A 57 0.18 -8.58 4.01
N THR A 58 0.98 -7.85 4.78
CA THR A 58 0.59 -6.53 5.31
C THR A 58 0.26 -5.57 4.18
N ILE A 59 1.14 -5.45 3.18
CA ILE A 59 0.92 -4.58 2.01
C ILE A 59 -0.31 -5.04 1.22
N TYR A 60 -0.49 -6.36 1.05
CA TYR A 60 -1.65 -6.93 0.39
C TYR A 60 -2.96 -6.55 1.09
N ASN A 61 -3.00 -6.62 2.41
CA ASN A 61 -4.19 -6.28 3.20
C ASN A 61 -4.53 -4.80 3.07
N VAL A 62 -3.54 -3.90 3.17
CA VAL A 62 -3.74 -2.46 2.92
C VAL A 62 -4.29 -2.22 1.51
N ARG A 63 -3.75 -2.91 0.50
CA ARG A 63 -4.25 -2.81 -0.89
C ARG A 63 -5.72 -3.20 -0.98
N LYS A 64 -6.10 -4.31 -0.34
CA LYS A 64 -7.47 -4.85 -0.35
C LYS A 64 -8.45 -3.90 0.32
N GLU A 65 -8.09 -3.33 1.46
CA GLU A 65 -8.90 -2.35 2.19
C GLU A 65 -9.16 -1.10 1.35
N LEU A 66 -8.12 -0.55 0.72
CA LEU A 66 -8.24 0.62 -0.15
C LEU A 66 -9.15 0.34 -1.35
N LEU A 67 -9.04 -0.84 -1.97
CA LEU A 67 -9.89 -1.24 -3.07
C LEU A 67 -11.37 -1.33 -2.64
N ASN A 68 -11.63 -1.95 -1.48
CA ASN A 68 -12.99 -2.07 -0.94
C ASN A 68 -13.59 -0.70 -0.59
N ALA A 69 -12.82 0.17 0.06
CA ALA A 69 -13.25 1.52 0.38
C ALA A 69 -13.57 2.35 -0.88
N ARG A 70 -12.80 2.16 -1.97
CA ARG A 70 -13.11 2.80 -3.26
C ARG A 70 -14.40 2.28 -3.89
N LYS A 71 -14.64 0.96 -3.85
CA LYS A 71 -15.90 0.35 -4.34
C LYS A 71 -17.11 0.88 -3.59
N ALA A 72 -17.07 0.87 -2.25
CA ALA A 72 -18.15 1.36 -1.39
C ALA A 72 -18.51 2.83 -1.68
N ARG A 73 -17.50 3.70 -1.87
CA ARG A 73 -17.73 5.11 -2.24
C ARG A 73 -18.38 5.28 -3.61
N LYS A 74 -17.99 4.46 -4.59
CA LYS A 74 -18.61 4.47 -5.92
C LYS A 74 -20.08 4.05 -5.87
N GLU A 75 -20.39 3.01 -5.11
CA GLU A 75 -21.77 2.54 -4.90
C GLU A 75 -22.62 3.61 -4.21
N ALA A 76 -22.11 4.20 -3.12
CA ALA A 76 -22.79 5.29 -2.42
C ALA A 76 -23.07 6.50 -3.32
N HIS A 77 -22.13 6.85 -4.20
CA HIS A 77 -22.33 7.94 -5.17
C HIS A 77 -23.43 7.59 -6.20
N SER A 78 -23.43 6.36 -6.74
CA SER A 78 -24.44 5.92 -7.71
C SER A 78 -25.86 5.89 -7.16
N LEU A 79 -26.03 5.62 -5.86
CA LEU A 79 -27.33 5.61 -5.18
C LEU A 79 -27.88 7.02 -4.94
N ARG A 80 -27.02 8.03 -4.79
CA ARG A 80 -27.41 9.44 -4.59
C ARG A 80 -27.77 10.17 -5.87
N SER A 81 -27.34 9.66 -7.03
CA SER A 81 -27.61 10.26 -8.35
C SER A 81 -28.81 9.64 -9.07
N ARG A 82 -29.57 8.78 -8.39
CA ARG A 82 -30.84 8.19 -8.84
C ARG A 82 -32.00 8.86 -8.14
#